data_AF-A0ABD2V0F1-F1
#
_entry.id   AF-A0ABD2V0F1-F1
#
_cell.length_a   1.000
_cell.length_b   1.000
_cell.length_c   1.000
_cell.angle_alpha   90.00
_cell.angle_beta   90.00
_cell.angle_gamma   90.00
#
_symmetry.space_group_name_H-M   'P 1'
#
loop_
_entity.id
_entity.type
_entity.pdbx_description
1 polymer ?
#
loop_
_entity_poly.entity_id
_entity_poly.type
_entity_poly.pdbx_seq_one_letter_code
_entity_poly.pdbx_strand_id
1 'polypeptide(L)'
;MKNSISEQSFYIESEEEDDEHLEKHENEEEGNESDFSNEDNNDDETNRPNSLTSAWPQSYRQSMDLYSNVPSPSLHFLGTPSLSRLGSSFFGSSLIRRHTPEVLPSLHKPLILPAEEEKAPHRRSSHGLIPPLHPRKSSIKKIPDIERPSKDAHGLPISNQSTYGQAVVNGMNVLCGVGLLSTPYAVKEGGWAGLSILFIFGILSFYTGMLLRYCLDSQPGLETYPDIGQAAFGTMGRIVISIILYVELYASCVEYIILEGDNLSAIFPNAHLSLGGFELDARHLFVVIAALAILPTVWLRDLSVLSYISVGGVIASILVVLCLYWAGLVDHVGFESKGTVLNLPTLPVAIGLYGFCYSGHAVFPNIYTSLADRSQFPAVLLTSFGLVTLLYGGTAVLGYLMFGDSAESQFTLNLPKGLMASKVAVWTTVVNPFTKFALTLSPVAMSLEELLPSKHTKSHVYPILIRTALTISTVVVGLAVPFFGLVMALIGSLLTMLVTLILPCVCFLRILKGKTSHLQVTICVFIITVGTASALIGSYSALSKIIQSMI
;
A
#
# COMPACT_ATOMS: atom_id res chain seq x y z
N MET A 1 28.99 -5.42 71.08
CA MET A 1 27.91 -5.57 70.07
C MET A 1 27.17 -4.24 70.00
N LYS A 2 27.04 -3.67 68.80
CA LYS A 2 26.71 -2.26 68.56
C LYS A 2 25.21 -1.97 68.71
N ASN A 3 24.93 -0.82 69.33
CA ASN A 3 23.69 -0.06 69.31
C ASN A 3 24.03 1.42 68.97
N SER A 4 23.03 2.14 68.45
CA SER A 4 22.82 3.61 68.45
C SER A 4 23.42 4.51 67.35
N ILE A 5 22.50 5.11 66.58
CA ILE A 5 22.21 6.54 66.30
C ILE A 5 23.21 7.61 66.83
N SER A 6 23.56 8.60 65.97
CA SER A 6 23.72 10.05 66.28
C SER A 6 23.66 10.88 64.97
N GLU A 7 22.73 11.84 64.82
CA GLU A 7 22.88 13.31 64.98
C GLU A 7 23.64 14.02 63.82
N GLN A 8 23.03 14.92 63.04
CA GLN A 8 22.53 16.29 63.34
C GLN A 8 23.67 17.32 63.35
N SER A 9 23.62 18.31 62.44
CA SER A 9 24.45 19.51 62.48
C SER A 9 23.55 20.75 62.55
N PHE A 10 23.61 21.41 63.70
CA PHE A 10 22.98 22.66 64.10
C PHE A 10 23.81 23.87 63.63
N TYR A 11 23.16 25.02 63.41
CA TYR A 11 23.32 26.23 64.26
C TYR A 11 22.22 27.27 63.95
N ILE A 12 21.62 27.81 65.00
CA ILE A 12 20.63 28.90 65.07
C ILE A 12 21.22 29.99 65.97
N GLU A 13 21.03 31.27 65.61
CA GLU A 13 20.76 32.48 66.45
C GLU A 13 20.92 33.71 65.53
N SER A 14 20.16 34.81 65.56
CA SER A 14 19.33 35.43 66.62
C SER A 14 18.49 36.61 66.04
N GLU A 15 17.39 36.95 66.74
CA GLU A 15 16.83 38.30 67.08
C GLU A 15 16.30 39.24 65.96
N GLU A 16 15.00 39.62 66.01
CA GLU A 16 14.45 40.98 66.32
C GLU A 16 14.52 41.92 65.07
N GLU A 17 13.50 42.62 64.56
CA GLU A 17 12.51 43.54 65.12
C GLU A 17 11.54 43.96 63.97
N ASP A 18 10.26 44.21 64.31
CA ASP A 18 9.34 45.27 63.87
C ASP A 18 9.42 45.89 62.45
N ASP A 19 8.32 45.80 61.67
CA ASP A 19 7.38 46.92 61.43
C ASP A 19 6.43 46.67 60.23
N GLU A 20 5.18 46.42 60.61
CA GLU A 20 3.92 46.98 60.13
C GLU A 20 3.72 47.62 58.72
N HIS A 21 2.60 47.18 58.12
CA HIS A 21 1.55 47.96 57.42
C HIS A 21 1.84 48.59 56.03
N LEU A 22 0.89 48.69 55.08
CA LEU A 22 -0.56 48.49 55.05
C LEU A 22 -1.05 48.32 53.59
N GLU A 23 -2.29 47.85 53.49
CA GLU A 23 -3.07 47.40 52.34
C GLU A 23 -3.64 48.49 51.40
N LYS A 24 -4.10 48.02 50.22
CA LYS A 24 -5.32 48.41 49.45
C LYS A 24 -5.46 49.84 48.90
N HIS A 25 -5.84 49.98 47.62
CA HIS A 25 -7.26 49.99 47.19
C HIS A 25 -7.37 50.22 45.67
N GLU A 26 -8.46 49.69 45.10
CA GLU A 26 -9.02 49.93 43.76
C GLU A 26 -9.46 51.38 43.54
N ASN A 27 -9.41 51.88 42.29
CA ASN A 27 -10.56 52.43 41.54
C ASN A 27 -10.18 53.25 40.28
N GLU A 28 -11.02 53.06 39.24
CA GLU A 28 -11.60 54.07 38.29
C GLU A 28 -10.62 54.88 37.39
N GLU A 29 -10.64 54.65 36.07
CA GLU A 29 -11.50 55.24 35.01
C GLU A 29 -11.00 56.60 34.45
N GLU A 30 -11.21 56.74 33.13
CA GLU A 30 -11.11 57.93 32.26
C GLU A 30 -9.78 58.27 31.56
N GLY A 31 -9.87 58.36 30.22
CA GLY A 31 -9.42 59.58 29.53
C GLY A 31 -8.42 59.47 28.37
N ASN A 32 -8.94 59.35 27.15
CA ASN A 32 -8.54 60.02 25.89
C ASN A 32 -7.08 59.94 25.35
N GLU A 33 -6.96 59.37 24.13
CA GLU A 33 -6.65 60.05 22.84
C GLU A 33 -5.14 60.18 22.54
N SER A 34 -4.63 59.32 21.65
CA SER A 34 -4.25 59.63 20.25
C SER A 34 -2.80 60.08 20.09
N ASP A 35 -1.96 59.29 19.41
CA ASP A 35 -1.51 59.66 18.06
C ASP A 35 -0.66 58.60 17.35
N PHE A 36 -0.72 58.68 16.03
CA PHE A 36 -0.11 57.85 15.00
C PHE A 36 1.43 57.87 14.99
N SER A 37 2.04 56.73 14.66
CA SER A 37 3.20 56.70 13.77
C SER A 37 3.25 55.39 12.97
N ASN A 38 3.14 55.55 11.65
CA ASN A 38 3.40 54.53 10.63
C ASN A 38 4.88 54.10 10.67
N GLU A 39 5.15 52.80 10.66
CA GLU A 39 6.35 52.26 10.03
C GLU A 39 5.95 51.09 9.14
N ASP A 40 6.01 51.34 7.82
CA ASP A 40 6.16 50.31 6.80
C ASP A 40 7.42 49.50 7.10
N ASN A 41 7.30 48.18 7.16
CA ASN A 41 8.38 47.29 6.73
C ASN A 41 7.79 46.02 6.10
N ASN A 42 8.17 45.84 4.84
CA ASN A 42 8.02 44.60 4.09
C ASN A 42 8.72 43.46 4.82
N ASP A 43 7.98 42.43 5.21
CA ASP A 43 8.53 41.10 5.46
C ASP A 43 7.65 40.07 4.74
N ASP A 44 7.90 40.00 3.43
CA ASP A 44 7.47 38.92 2.55
C ASP A 44 8.57 37.85 2.55
N GLU A 45 8.75 37.12 3.65
CA GLU A 45 9.54 35.89 3.63
C GLU A 45 9.20 34.94 4.79
N THR A 46 8.89 33.69 4.42
CA THR A 46 8.86 32.46 5.26
C THR A 46 7.59 32.08 6.03
N ASN A 47 6.44 32.08 5.36
CA ASN A 47 5.37 31.11 5.69
C ASN A 47 5.76 29.69 5.19
N ARG A 48 6.66 29.01 5.92
CA ARG A 48 6.82 27.55 5.82
C ARG A 48 5.64 26.90 6.55
N PRO A 49 4.84 26.01 5.93
CA PRO A 49 3.68 25.44 6.62
C PRO A 49 4.13 24.30 7.53
N ASN A 50 4.54 24.62 8.75
CA ASN A 50 4.70 23.66 9.85
C ASN A 50 3.34 23.15 10.39
N SER A 51 2.20 23.62 9.85
CA SER A 51 0.86 23.24 10.33
C SER A 51 0.27 21.97 9.70
N LEU A 52 0.88 21.43 8.63
CA LEU A 52 0.36 20.23 7.99
C LEU A 52 0.66 18.92 8.75
N THR A 53 1.66 18.90 9.64
CA THR A 53 2.28 17.67 10.13
C THR A 53 1.92 17.25 11.57
N SER A 54 1.16 18.06 12.32
CA SER A 54 0.83 17.73 13.72
C SER A 54 -0.44 16.90 13.90
N ALA A 55 -1.24 16.72 12.86
CA ALA A 55 -2.52 16.02 12.95
C ALA A 55 -2.39 14.50 12.76
N TRP A 56 -3.11 13.74 13.59
CA TRP A 56 -3.21 12.28 13.45
C TRP A 56 -3.89 11.90 12.13
N PRO A 57 -3.46 10.81 11.45
CA PRO A 57 -2.31 9.95 11.77
C PRO A 57 -1.00 10.47 11.17
N GLN A 58 0.11 10.31 11.89
CA GLN A 58 1.45 10.71 11.43
C GLN A 58 2.19 9.53 10.75
N SER A 59 1.87 8.29 11.13
CA SER A 59 2.56 7.07 10.69
C SER A 59 2.05 6.55 9.36
N TYR A 60 1.02 7.18 8.78
CA TYR A 60 0.37 6.69 7.56
C TYR A 60 1.40 6.47 6.45
N ARG A 61 2.28 7.44 6.19
CA ARG A 61 3.33 7.34 5.17
C ARG A 61 4.24 6.13 5.41
N GLN A 62 4.87 6.08 6.59
CA GLN A 62 5.80 5.02 6.96
C GLN A 62 5.15 3.63 6.82
N SER A 63 3.87 3.54 7.20
CA SER A 63 3.15 2.28 7.12
C SER A 63 2.80 1.86 5.70
N MET A 64 2.56 2.81 4.80
CA MET A 64 2.17 2.53 3.44
C MET A 64 3.38 2.37 2.51
N ASP A 65 4.54 2.88 2.94
CA ASP A 65 5.85 2.64 2.32
C ASP A 65 6.23 1.15 2.30
N LEU A 66 5.62 0.34 3.17
CA LEU A 66 5.71 -1.13 3.12
C LEU A 66 5.27 -1.71 1.77
N TYR A 67 4.27 -1.09 1.13
CA TYR A 67 3.76 -1.52 -0.17
C TYR A 67 4.55 -0.96 -1.35
N SER A 68 5.27 0.15 -1.18
CA SER A 68 6.00 0.83 -2.25
C SER A 68 7.50 0.52 -2.27
N ASN A 69 8.09 0.02 -1.18
CA ASN A 69 9.54 -0.17 -1.05
C ASN A 69 10.05 -1.59 -1.32
N VAL A 70 9.43 -2.32 -2.25
CA VAL A 70 9.96 -3.61 -2.70
C VAL A 70 11.36 -3.46 -3.31
N PRO A 71 12.42 -3.99 -2.66
CA PRO A 71 13.73 -4.04 -3.27
C PRO A 71 13.64 -4.89 -4.53
N SER A 72 14.17 -4.41 -5.65
CA SER A 72 14.34 -5.28 -6.81
C SER A 72 15.16 -6.50 -6.36
N PRO A 73 14.72 -7.75 -6.63
CA PRO A 73 15.60 -8.89 -6.42
C PRO A 73 16.83 -8.61 -7.27
N SER A 74 17.98 -8.37 -6.65
CA SER A 74 19.21 -8.25 -7.38
C SER A 74 19.43 -9.61 -8.05
N LEU A 75 19.34 -9.64 -9.38
CA LEU A 75 19.56 -10.82 -10.21
C LEU A 75 21.05 -11.24 -10.21
N HIS A 76 21.68 -11.26 -9.03
CA HIS A 76 23.01 -11.83 -8.82
C HIS A 76 22.96 -13.32 -8.50
N PHE A 77 21.75 -13.91 -8.37
CA PHE A 77 21.56 -15.32 -8.02
C PHE A 77 21.33 -16.26 -9.21
N LEU A 78 20.97 -15.74 -10.39
CA LEU A 78 21.01 -16.53 -11.64
C LEU A 78 22.15 -16.02 -12.51
N GLY A 79 23.15 -16.87 -12.71
CA GLY A 79 24.25 -16.61 -13.63
C GLY A 79 23.75 -16.18 -15.00
N THR A 80 24.41 -15.17 -15.56
CA THR A 80 24.28 -14.71 -16.95
C THR A 80 24.29 -15.89 -17.94
N PRO A 81 23.50 -15.86 -19.04
CA PRO A 81 23.81 -14.97 -20.17
C PRO A 81 22.62 -14.29 -20.88
N SER A 82 22.94 -13.12 -21.46
CA SER A 82 22.33 -12.42 -22.61
C SER A 82 20.86 -12.66 -22.99
N LEU A 83 19.93 -11.94 -22.36
CA LEU A 83 18.58 -11.69 -22.93
C LEU A 83 18.22 -10.19 -23.01
N SER A 84 19.19 -9.28 -22.89
CA SER A 84 18.97 -7.83 -22.95
C SER A 84 18.86 -7.25 -24.37
N ARG A 85 18.61 -8.06 -25.42
CA ARG A 85 18.52 -7.59 -26.82
C ARG A 85 17.19 -7.83 -27.54
N LEU A 86 16.16 -8.35 -26.87
CA LEU A 86 14.90 -8.74 -27.54
C LEU A 86 13.65 -7.94 -27.11
N GLY A 87 13.79 -6.89 -26.29
CA GLY A 87 12.64 -6.17 -25.72
C GLY A 87 12.29 -4.80 -26.34
N SER A 88 13.05 -4.27 -27.30
CA SER A 88 12.92 -2.85 -27.69
C SER A 88 12.43 -2.58 -29.11
N SER A 89 11.88 -3.58 -29.83
CA SER A 89 11.54 -3.40 -31.26
C SER A 89 10.15 -3.89 -31.67
N PHE A 90 9.16 -3.83 -30.79
CA PHE A 90 7.76 -4.03 -31.16
C PHE A 90 6.90 -3.12 -30.30
N PHE A 91 6.64 -1.89 -30.76
CA PHE A 91 5.47 -1.02 -30.46
C PHE A 91 5.89 0.41 -30.81
N GLY A 92 5.83 0.74 -32.10
CA GLY A 92 6.20 2.04 -32.62
C GLY A 92 5.56 2.30 -33.98
N SER A 93 4.35 2.86 -33.94
CA SER A 93 3.74 3.77 -34.93
C SER A 93 3.61 3.33 -36.40
N SER A 94 2.38 3.04 -36.83
CA SER A 94 1.94 3.25 -38.21
C SER A 94 0.57 3.92 -38.26
N LEU A 95 0.56 5.26 -38.31
CA LEU A 95 -0.52 6.05 -38.91
C LEU A 95 0.01 7.47 -39.13
N ILE A 96 0.58 7.73 -40.31
CA ILE A 96 0.24 8.84 -41.21
C ILE A 96 1.06 8.67 -42.49
N ARG A 97 0.36 8.89 -43.59
CA ARG A 97 0.62 8.45 -44.96
C ARG A 97 1.22 9.60 -45.79
N ARG A 98 2.21 9.25 -46.63
CA ARG A 98 2.64 9.83 -47.93
C ARG A 98 3.16 11.28 -48.01
N HIS A 99 4.44 11.43 -48.39
CA HIS A 99 4.84 11.54 -49.80
C HIS A 99 6.34 11.24 -49.99
N THR A 100 6.66 10.42 -50.99
CA THR A 100 7.96 10.14 -51.63
C THR A 100 8.01 10.88 -53.00
N PRO A 101 9.04 10.78 -53.88
CA PRO A 101 10.46 10.32 -53.81
C PRO A 101 11.44 11.37 -54.45
N GLU A 102 12.78 11.23 -54.48
CA GLU A 102 13.62 10.57 -55.52
C GLU A 102 15.10 10.42 -55.03
N VAL A 103 15.73 9.22 -55.00
CA VAL A 103 16.64 8.54 -56.01
C VAL A 103 18.07 9.14 -56.10
N LEU A 104 19.08 8.62 -55.34
CA LEU A 104 20.25 7.74 -55.70
C LEU A 104 21.45 8.43 -56.47
N PRO A 105 22.71 7.89 -56.51
CA PRO A 105 23.69 7.63 -55.43
C PRO A 105 25.19 7.93 -55.83
N SER A 106 26.15 7.48 -55.00
CA SER A 106 27.58 7.08 -55.27
C SER A 106 28.61 7.81 -54.40
N LEU A 107 29.42 7.17 -53.54
CA LEU A 107 30.55 6.22 -53.70
C LEU A 107 31.91 6.92 -53.91
N HIS A 108 32.80 6.90 -52.90
CA HIS A 108 34.25 6.79 -53.13
C HIS A 108 34.99 6.05 -51.99
N LYS A 109 35.90 5.19 -52.42
CA LYS A 109 36.73 4.20 -51.69
C LYS A 109 38.10 4.74 -51.21
N PRO A 110 38.86 3.96 -50.40
CA PRO A 110 40.14 4.26 -49.71
C PRO A 110 41.39 3.50 -50.27
N LEU A 111 42.59 3.63 -49.66
CA LEU A 111 43.81 2.75 -49.70
C LEU A 111 44.97 3.35 -48.82
N ILE A 112 46.13 2.72 -48.52
CA ILE A 112 46.54 1.61 -47.60
C ILE A 112 48.12 1.59 -47.51
N LEU A 113 48.73 1.36 -46.30
CA LEU A 113 50.04 0.72 -45.87
C LEU A 113 51.44 1.13 -46.46
N PRO A 114 52.65 0.66 -45.95
CA PRO A 114 53.04 -0.51 -45.08
C PRO A 114 54.07 -0.28 -43.89
N ALA A 115 54.07 -1.09 -42.80
CA ALA A 115 54.89 -2.29 -42.40
C ALA A 115 56.40 -2.03 -42.07
N GLU A 116 56.91 -2.17 -40.83
CA GLU A 116 57.46 -3.35 -40.06
C GLU A 116 58.89 -3.84 -40.42
N GLU A 117 59.85 -3.85 -39.47
CA GLU A 117 60.97 -4.83 -39.35
C GLU A 117 61.76 -4.76 -37.99
N GLU A 118 61.56 -5.79 -37.16
CA GLU A 118 62.51 -6.67 -36.41
C GLU A 118 63.86 -6.22 -35.75
N LYS A 119 64.03 -6.51 -34.42
CA LYS A 119 64.98 -7.48 -33.76
C LYS A 119 65.48 -7.12 -32.35
N ALA A 120 65.50 -8.12 -31.45
CA ALA A 120 66.07 -8.17 -30.08
C ALA A 120 67.56 -8.67 -30.09
N PRO A 121 68.35 -8.79 -28.97
CA PRO A 121 68.11 -9.73 -27.82
C PRO A 121 68.71 -9.41 -26.39
N HIS A 122 68.23 -10.20 -25.40
CA HIS A 122 68.69 -10.66 -24.04
C HIS A 122 69.86 -10.04 -23.19
N ARG A 123 69.66 -9.88 -21.84
CA ARG A 123 70.17 -10.74 -20.70
C ARG A 123 69.82 -10.23 -19.26
N ARG A 124 69.82 -11.15 -18.27
CA ARG A 124 69.47 -11.11 -16.81
C ARG A 124 70.49 -10.41 -15.86
N SER A 125 70.04 -9.88 -14.69
CA SER A 125 70.33 -10.39 -13.30
C SER A 125 69.76 -9.45 -12.19
N SER A 126 69.90 -9.85 -10.92
CA SER A 126 69.09 -9.56 -9.72
C SER A 126 69.81 -8.83 -8.56
N HIS A 127 69.02 -8.41 -7.54
CA HIS A 127 69.31 -8.11 -6.11
C HIS A 127 69.42 -6.65 -5.61
N GLY A 128 68.70 -6.36 -4.51
CA GLY A 128 69.00 -5.28 -3.53
C GLY A 128 67.79 -4.73 -2.75
N LEU A 129 67.70 -5.02 -1.45
CA LEU A 129 66.63 -4.67 -0.48
C LEU A 129 66.98 -3.44 0.43
N ILE A 130 65.96 -2.61 0.79
CA ILE A 130 65.65 -1.94 2.11
C ILE A 130 66.63 -0.81 2.62
N PRO A 131 66.27 0.17 3.53
CA PRO A 131 65.02 0.55 4.26
C PRO A 131 64.60 2.06 4.21
N PRO A 132 63.48 2.47 4.87
CA PRO A 132 63.12 3.87 5.13
C PRO A 132 63.37 4.33 6.59
N LEU A 133 63.57 5.64 6.84
CA LEU A 133 63.43 6.26 8.17
C LEU A 133 63.27 7.81 8.11
N HIS A 134 62.18 8.29 8.74
CA HIS A 134 61.76 9.61 9.28
C HIS A 134 62.50 10.93 8.91
N PRO A 135 61.77 12.07 8.88
CA PRO A 135 61.86 12.99 10.03
C PRO A 135 60.57 13.76 10.39
N ARG A 136 60.72 14.67 11.37
CA ARG A 136 59.77 15.19 12.36
C ARG A 136 59.68 16.74 12.29
N LYS A 137 58.49 17.28 12.61
CA LYS A 137 58.10 18.68 13.03
C LYS A 137 58.09 19.77 11.94
N SER A 138 57.12 20.68 11.88
CA SER A 138 56.88 21.77 12.87
C SER A 138 55.44 22.33 12.90
N SER A 139 55.19 23.21 13.87
CA SER A 139 53.92 23.63 14.49
C SER A 139 53.36 24.96 13.94
N ILE A 140 52.03 25.09 13.79
CA ILE A 140 51.29 26.36 13.85
C ILE A 140 49.99 26.18 14.65
N LYS A 141 49.77 27.10 15.60
CA LYS A 141 48.66 27.20 16.56
C LYS A 141 47.49 27.99 15.93
N LYS A 142 46.25 27.51 16.04
CA LYS A 142 45.03 28.30 15.71
C LYS A 142 43.89 28.01 16.72
N ILE A 143 43.09 29.06 16.90
CA ILE A 143 42.09 29.44 17.92
C ILE A 143 40.88 28.47 18.01
N PRO A 144 40.19 28.32 19.18
CA PRO A 144 39.12 27.34 19.37
C PRO A 144 37.82 27.69 18.64
N ASP A 145 37.17 26.64 18.13
CA ASP A 145 35.92 26.68 17.38
C ASP A 145 34.71 27.05 18.27
N ILE A 146 33.82 27.87 17.70
CA ILE A 146 32.47 28.13 18.18
C ILE A 146 31.66 26.82 18.08
N GLU A 147 31.07 26.42 19.19
CA GLU A 147 30.16 25.27 19.29
C GLU A 147 29.04 25.34 18.24
N ARG A 148 29.01 24.35 17.34
CA ARG A 148 27.81 24.02 16.56
C ARG A 148 27.00 23.01 17.36
N PRO A 149 25.67 23.16 17.48
CA PRO A 149 24.84 22.18 18.17
C PRO A 149 24.95 20.82 17.49
N SER A 150 25.08 19.78 18.31
CA SER A 150 25.08 18.37 17.94
C SER A 150 23.89 18.04 17.04
N LYS A 151 24.18 17.58 15.82
CA LYS A 151 23.19 16.84 15.02
C LYS A 151 22.89 15.54 15.73
N ASP A 152 21.67 15.42 16.23
CA ASP A 152 21.13 14.17 16.72
C ASP A 152 21.26 13.09 15.64
N ALA A 153 21.85 11.97 16.06
CA ALA A 153 22.08 10.80 15.24
C ALA A 153 20.81 9.96 15.14
N HIS A 154 19.78 10.42 14.41
CA HIS A 154 18.70 9.56 13.90
C HIS A 154 18.10 10.15 12.62
N GLY A 155 18.41 9.51 11.48
CA GLY A 155 17.79 9.82 10.19
C GLY A 155 18.80 9.80 9.04
N LEU A 156 19.18 8.61 8.57
CA LEU A 156 19.71 8.48 7.21
C LEU A 156 18.56 8.84 6.24
N PRO A 157 18.73 9.81 5.32
CA PRO A 157 17.75 10.04 4.28
C PRO A 157 17.87 8.88 3.29
N ILE A 158 17.04 7.85 3.46
CA ILE A 158 16.88 6.80 2.46
C ILE A 158 16.04 7.41 1.34
N SER A 159 16.71 8.09 0.40
CA SER A 159 16.15 8.41 -0.91
C SER A 159 16.10 7.13 -1.75
N ASN A 160 15.24 6.17 -1.39
CA ASN A 160 14.95 5.01 -2.23
C ASN A 160 13.98 5.45 -3.33
N GLN A 161 14.53 5.81 -4.48
CA GLN A 161 13.77 6.16 -5.66
C GLN A 161 13.39 4.88 -6.43
N SER A 162 12.12 4.45 -6.37
CA SER A 162 11.64 3.23 -7.03
C SER A 162 11.65 3.39 -8.56
N THR A 163 12.14 2.38 -9.28
CA THR A 163 12.10 2.33 -10.75
C THR A 163 10.69 2.05 -11.27
N TYR A 164 10.46 2.30 -12.56
CA TYR A 164 9.21 1.97 -13.26
C TYR A 164 8.72 0.54 -12.98
N GLY A 165 9.59 -0.46 -13.18
CA GLY A 165 9.24 -1.86 -13.04
C GLY A 165 8.89 -2.23 -11.59
N GLN A 166 9.63 -1.69 -10.62
CA GLN A 166 9.29 -1.87 -9.20
C GLN A 166 7.93 -1.25 -8.87
N ALA A 167 7.65 -0.04 -9.36
CA ALA A 167 6.38 0.62 -9.15
C ALA A 167 5.20 -0.15 -9.78
N VAL A 168 5.39 -0.78 -10.95
CA VAL A 168 4.38 -1.67 -11.56
C VAL A 168 4.18 -2.92 -10.71
N VAL A 169 5.24 -3.57 -10.22
CA VAL A 169 5.11 -4.75 -9.32
C VAL A 169 4.41 -4.38 -8.02
N ASN A 170 4.69 -3.20 -7.46
CA ASN A 170 3.99 -2.69 -6.28
C ASN A 170 2.52 -2.41 -6.58
N GLY A 171 2.22 -1.76 -7.71
CA GLY A 171 0.86 -1.54 -8.18
C GLY A 171 0.09 -2.86 -8.35
N MET A 172 0.72 -3.86 -8.96
CA MET A 172 0.17 -5.22 -9.06
C MET A 172 0.03 -5.89 -7.70
N ASN A 173 0.95 -5.70 -6.76
CA ASN A 173 0.83 -6.29 -5.42
C ASN A 173 -0.35 -5.72 -4.64
N VAL A 174 -0.59 -4.42 -4.78
CA VAL A 174 -1.75 -3.75 -4.16
C VAL A 174 -3.04 -4.23 -4.82
N LEU A 175 -3.08 -4.25 -6.15
CA LEU A 175 -4.29 -4.52 -6.90
C LEU A 175 -4.63 -6.01 -7.03
N CYS A 176 -3.65 -6.89 -7.26
CA CYS A 176 -3.83 -8.36 -7.28
C CYS A 176 -3.96 -8.88 -5.85
N GLY A 177 -5.22 -8.99 -5.41
CA GLY A 177 -5.59 -9.52 -4.11
C GLY A 177 -6.50 -10.74 -4.21
N VAL A 178 -7.15 -11.04 -3.10
CA VAL A 178 -8.12 -12.15 -2.98
C VAL A 178 -9.38 -11.95 -3.83
N GLY A 179 -9.63 -10.74 -4.32
CA GLY A 179 -10.69 -10.45 -5.29
C GLY A 179 -10.57 -11.27 -6.58
N LEU A 180 -9.35 -11.71 -6.95
CA LEU A 180 -9.12 -12.63 -8.06
C LEU A 180 -9.96 -13.90 -7.95
N LEU A 181 -10.11 -14.42 -6.73
CA LEU A 181 -10.71 -15.73 -6.47
C LEU A 181 -12.23 -15.71 -6.65
N SER A 182 -12.84 -14.53 -6.50
CA SER A 182 -14.29 -14.34 -6.60
C SER A 182 -14.75 -13.85 -7.97
N THR A 183 -13.86 -13.55 -8.92
CA THR A 183 -14.30 -13.01 -10.21
C THR A 183 -15.20 -13.95 -11.01
N PRO A 184 -15.05 -15.30 -10.98
CA PRO A 184 -16.03 -16.20 -11.61
C PRO A 184 -17.38 -16.17 -10.90
N TYR A 185 -17.38 -16.09 -9.57
CA TYR A 185 -18.59 -15.93 -8.76
C TYR A 185 -19.29 -14.60 -9.03
N ALA A 186 -18.54 -13.52 -9.27
CA ALA A 186 -19.10 -12.24 -9.68
C ALA A 186 -19.83 -12.34 -11.03
N VAL A 187 -19.33 -13.16 -11.97
CA VAL A 187 -20.06 -13.44 -13.23
C VAL A 187 -21.30 -14.29 -12.97
N LYS A 188 -21.27 -15.25 -12.03
CA LYS A 188 -22.48 -15.97 -11.61
C LYS A 188 -23.55 -15.02 -11.04
N GLU A 189 -23.16 -14.09 -10.16
CA GLU A 189 -24.08 -13.13 -9.55
C GLU A 189 -24.54 -12.03 -10.54
N GLY A 190 -23.72 -11.64 -11.52
CA GLY A 190 -24.05 -10.56 -12.47
C GLY A 190 -24.57 -11.03 -13.83
N GLY A 191 -24.28 -12.27 -14.22
CA GLY A 191 -24.33 -12.76 -15.59
C GLY A 191 -23.19 -12.22 -16.47
N TRP A 192 -23.12 -12.70 -17.71
CA TRP A 192 -22.12 -12.28 -18.70
C TRP A 192 -22.09 -10.77 -18.96
N ALA A 193 -23.25 -10.14 -19.03
CA ALA A 193 -23.36 -8.69 -19.19
C ALA A 193 -22.82 -7.93 -17.96
N GLY A 194 -22.92 -8.54 -16.77
CA GLY A 194 -22.35 -8.02 -15.53
C GLY A 194 -20.82 -7.87 -15.58
N LEU A 195 -20.13 -8.69 -16.37
CA LEU A 195 -18.67 -8.59 -16.57
C LEU A 195 -18.24 -7.21 -17.12
N SER A 196 -19.13 -6.50 -17.83
CA SER A 196 -18.85 -5.13 -18.28
C SER A 196 -18.55 -4.16 -17.12
N ILE A 197 -19.13 -4.41 -15.93
CA ILE A 197 -18.94 -3.59 -14.73
C ILE A 197 -17.48 -3.64 -14.27
N LEU A 198 -16.83 -4.81 -14.35
CA LEU A 198 -15.40 -4.95 -14.07
C LEU A 198 -14.59 -3.95 -14.92
N PHE A 199 -14.79 -3.95 -16.24
CA PHE A 199 -14.06 -3.05 -17.13
C PHE A 199 -14.38 -1.57 -16.90
N ILE A 200 -15.66 -1.25 -16.66
CA ILE A 200 -16.08 0.12 -16.34
C ILE A 200 -15.37 0.58 -15.07
N PHE A 201 -15.40 -0.21 -14.00
CA PHE A 201 -14.74 0.14 -12.74
C PHE A 201 -13.22 0.21 -12.88
N GLY A 202 -12.59 -0.59 -13.73
CA GLY A 202 -11.18 -0.44 -14.07
C GLY A 202 -10.86 0.92 -14.69
N ILE A 203 -11.67 1.38 -15.66
CA ILE A 203 -11.50 2.69 -16.31
C ILE A 203 -11.73 3.84 -15.31
N LEU A 204 -12.80 3.76 -14.51
CA LEU A 204 -13.11 4.80 -13.51
C LEU A 204 -12.01 4.87 -12.44
N SER A 205 -11.56 3.71 -11.95
CA SER A 205 -10.48 3.59 -10.95
C SER A 205 -9.14 4.14 -11.46
N PHE A 206 -8.81 3.88 -12.73
CA PHE A 206 -7.63 4.47 -13.37
C PHE A 206 -7.72 6.00 -13.40
N TYR A 207 -8.87 6.54 -13.81
CA TYR A 207 -9.09 7.99 -13.85
C TYR A 207 -8.99 8.62 -12.46
N THR A 208 -9.60 8.03 -11.43
CA THR A 208 -9.51 8.55 -10.07
C THR A 208 -8.11 8.42 -9.47
N GLY A 209 -7.34 7.39 -9.85
CA GLY A 209 -5.91 7.30 -9.55
C GLY A 209 -5.11 8.46 -10.16
N MET A 210 -5.45 8.88 -11.38
CA MET A 210 -4.89 10.09 -12.00
C MET A 210 -5.32 11.38 -11.27
N LEU A 211 -6.55 11.45 -10.75
CA LEU A 211 -6.98 12.59 -9.92
C LEU A 211 -6.15 12.74 -8.65
N LEU A 212 -5.80 11.62 -7.99
CA LEU A 212 -4.92 11.66 -6.82
C LEU A 212 -3.55 12.27 -7.16
N ARG A 213 -2.96 11.92 -8.31
CA ARG A 213 -1.75 12.58 -8.80
C ARG A 213 -1.94 14.10 -8.91
N TYR A 214 -2.99 14.57 -9.58
CA TYR A 214 -3.24 16.01 -9.72
C TYR A 214 -3.42 16.71 -8.37
N CYS A 215 -4.01 16.04 -7.38
CA CYS A 215 -4.10 16.55 -6.02
C CYS A 215 -2.70 16.66 -5.38
N LEU A 216 -1.86 15.65 -5.51
CA LEU A 216 -0.49 15.66 -4.96
C LEU A 216 0.39 16.74 -5.62
N ASP A 217 0.22 16.97 -6.91
CA ASP A 217 0.94 18.00 -7.67
C ASP A 217 0.44 19.43 -7.39
N SER A 218 -0.69 19.58 -6.68
CA SER A 218 -1.34 20.89 -6.49
C SER A 218 -0.61 21.81 -5.52
N GLN A 219 0.08 21.26 -4.53
CA GLN A 219 0.84 22.01 -3.53
C GLN A 219 2.02 21.19 -3.00
N PRO A 220 3.16 21.83 -2.69
CA PRO A 220 4.31 21.15 -2.10
C PRO A 220 3.98 20.59 -0.71
N GLY A 221 4.51 19.40 -0.40
CA GLY A 221 4.34 18.74 0.90
C GLY A 221 3.17 17.76 1.00
N LEU A 222 2.34 17.62 -0.04
CA LEU A 222 1.35 16.54 -0.10
C LEU A 222 2.00 15.24 -0.57
N GLU A 223 1.89 14.20 0.24
CA GLU A 223 2.54 12.92 -0.07
C GLU A 223 1.62 11.72 0.08
N THR A 224 0.64 11.80 0.98
CA THR A 224 -0.27 10.70 1.30
C THR A 224 -1.74 11.05 1.02
N TYR A 225 -2.60 10.03 1.01
CA TYR A 225 -4.04 10.25 0.84
C TYR A 225 -4.64 11.09 1.99
N PRO A 226 -4.33 10.85 3.28
CA PRO A 226 -4.76 11.75 4.34
C PRO A 226 -4.33 13.22 4.15
N ASP A 227 -3.13 13.47 3.59
CA ASP A 227 -2.69 14.85 3.32
C ASP A 227 -3.56 15.52 2.25
N ILE A 228 -3.98 14.79 1.21
CA ILE A 228 -4.96 15.28 0.22
C ILE A 228 -6.28 15.65 0.93
N GLY A 229 -6.73 14.81 1.86
CA GLY A 229 -7.90 15.08 2.69
C GLY A 229 -7.77 16.36 3.51
N GLN A 230 -6.59 16.58 4.09
CA GLN A 230 -6.26 17.78 4.84
C GLN A 230 -6.27 19.04 3.97
N ALA A 231 -5.70 18.96 2.77
CA ALA A 231 -5.72 20.06 1.82
C ALA A 231 -7.15 20.42 1.38
N ALA A 232 -8.03 19.43 1.22
CA ALA A 232 -9.40 19.66 0.79
C ALA A 232 -10.31 20.19 1.91
N PHE A 233 -10.22 19.62 3.12
CA PHE A 233 -11.21 19.82 4.20
C PHE A 233 -10.59 20.11 5.58
N GLY A 234 -9.30 20.44 5.64
CA GLY A 234 -8.58 20.67 6.90
C GLY A 234 -8.41 19.39 7.73
N THR A 235 -8.08 19.55 9.01
CA THR A 235 -7.79 18.43 9.93
C THR A 235 -8.90 17.38 10.00
N MET A 236 -10.18 17.81 9.93
CA MET A 236 -11.30 16.88 9.90
C MET A 236 -11.28 15.99 8.65
N GLY A 237 -10.91 16.54 7.49
CA GLY A 237 -10.72 15.78 6.25
C GLY A 237 -9.66 14.71 6.38
N ARG A 238 -8.51 15.06 6.98
CA ARG A 238 -7.42 14.11 7.28
C ARG A 238 -7.95 12.93 8.09
N ILE A 239 -8.58 13.21 9.23
CA ILE A 239 -9.06 12.19 10.18
C ILE A 239 -10.10 11.29 9.51
N VAL A 240 -11.12 11.86 8.85
CA VAL A 240 -12.19 11.08 8.21
C VAL A 240 -11.64 10.16 7.11
N ILE A 241 -10.78 10.68 6.23
CA ILE A 241 -10.17 9.88 5.16
C ILE A 241 -9.30 8.78 5.76
N SER A 242 -8.48 9.08 6.76
CA SER A 242 -7.67 8.08 7.47
C SER A 242 -8.51 6.96 8.06
N ILE A 243 -9.61 7.28 8.77
CA ILE A 243 -10.51 6.27 9.35
C ILE A 243 -11.08 5.36 8.25
N ILE A 244 -11.59 5.92 7.16
CA ILE A 244 -12.16 5.13 6.06
C ILE A 244 -11.11 4.18 5.46
N LEU A 245 -9.90 4.68 5.22
CA LEU A 245 -8.79 3.89 4.69
C LEU A 245 -8.38 2.76 5.65
N TYR A 246 -8.30 3.03 6.95
CA TYR A 246 -7.97 2.01 7.95
C TYR A 246 -9.06 0.96 8.10
N VAL A 247 -10.34 1.34 8.00
CA VAL A 247 -11.46 0.40 8.01
C VAL A 247 -11.43 -0.51 6.77
N GLU A 248 -11.07 0.02 5.58
CA GLU A 248 -10.90 -0.79 4.36
C GLU A 248 -9.76 -1.81 4.51
N LEU A 249 -8.61 -1.39 5.03
CA LEU A 249 -7.46 -2.28 5.27
C LEU A 249 -7.80 -3.34 6.33
N TYR A 250 -8.45 -2.95 7.43
CA TYR A 250 -8.89 -3.89 8.46
C TYR A 250 -9.90 -4.92 7.91
N ALA A 251 -10.88 -4.47 7.11
CA ALA A 251 -11.85 -5.36 6.51
C ALA A 251 -11.20 -6.34 5.51
N SER A 252 -10.15 -5.90 4.80
CA SER A 252 -9.34 -6.78 3.95
C SER A 252 -8.61 -7.86 4.77
N CYS A 253 -8.16 -7.55 5.98
CA CYS A 253 -7.61 -8.55 6.91
C CYS A 253 -8.66 -9.57 7.37
N VAL A 254 -9.91 -9.14 7.62
CA VAL A 254 -11.03 -10.07 7.90
C VAL A 254 -11.22 -11.04 6.73
N GLU A 255 -11.21 -10.53 5.49
CA GLU A 255 -11.38 -11.33 4.28
C GLU A 255 -10.29 -12.42 4.14
N TYR A 256 -9.05 -12.10 4.51
CA TYR A 256 -7.95 -13.06 4.55
C TYR A 256 -8.18 -14.20 5.55
N ILE A 257 -8.75 -13.91 6.72
CA ILE A 257 -9.06 -14.95 7.72
C ILE A 257 -10.18 -15.87 7.22
N ILE A 258 -11.22 -15.32 6.59
CA ILE A 258 -12.31 -16.12 6.01
C ILE A 258 -11.76 -17.01 4.88
N LEU A 259 -10.89 -16.47 4.03
CA LEU A 259 -10.23 -17.22 2.95
C LEU A 259 -9.49 -18.45 3.47
N GLU A 260 -8.69 -18.28 4.52
CA GLU A 260 -7.94 -19.36 5.15
C GLU A 260 -8.87 -20.45 5.69
N GLY A 261 -9.91 -20.05 6.43
CA GLY A 261 -10.91 -20.96 6.97
C GLY A 261 -11.55 -21.82 5.88
N ASP A 262 -11.93 -21.21 4.76
CA ASP A 262 -12.62 -21.89 3.66
C ASP A 262 -11.71 -22.86 2.91
N ASN A 263 -10.50 -22.43 2.55
CA ASN A 263 -9.59 -23.28 1.79
C ASN A 263 -9.03 -24.42 2.65
N LEU A 264 -8.63 -24.16 3.90
CA LEU A 264 -8.08 -25.21 4.77
C LEU A 264 -9.15 -26.23 5.18
N SER A 265 -10.38 -25.81 5.46
CA SER A 265 -11.48 -26.74 5.74
C SER A 265 -11.86 -27.58 4.51
N ALA A 266 -11.72 -27.04 3.30
CA ALA A 266 -11.92 -27.82 2.07
C ALA A 266 -10.85 -28.90 1.85
N ILE A 267 -9.60 -28.67 2.30
CA ILE A 267 -8.50 -29.65 2.26
C ILE A 267 -8.72 -30.73 3.33
N PHE A 268 -9.09 -30.33 4.54
CA PHE A 268 -9.23 -31.22 5.71
C PHE A 268 -10.65 -31.21 6.30
N PRO A 269 -11.67 -31.68 5.55
CA PRO A 269 -13.08 -31.55 5.95
C PRO A 269 -13.45 -32.35 7.21
N ASN A 270 -12.67 -33.38 7.53
CA ASN A 270 -12.90 -34.24 8.69
C ASN A 270 -12.14 -33.79 9.95
N ALA A 271 -11.38 -32.69 9.87
CA ALA A 271 -10.68 -32.14 11.02
C ALA A 271 -11.70 -31.60 12.04
N HIS A 272 -11.59 -32.04 13.28
CA HIS A 272 -12.39 -31.55 14.39
C HIS A 272 -11.53 -31.58 15.65
N LEU A 273 -11.80 -30.67 16.58
CA LEU A 273 -11.11 -30.63 17.87
C LEU A 273 -12.15 -30.54 18.98
N SER A 274 -12.15 -31.54 19.86
CA SER A 274 -12.95 -31.53 21.09
C SER A 274 -12.07 -31.08 22.26
N LEU A 275 -12.31 -29.87 22.77
CA LEU A 275 -11.57 -29.32 23.90
C LEU A 275 -12.56 -28.91 25.00
N GLY A 276 -12.54 -29.62 26.14
CA GLY A 276 -13.31 -29.24 27.33
C GLY A 276 -14.83 -29.12 27.12
N GLY A 277 -15.42 -29.90 26.21
CA GLY A 277 -16.85 -29.86 25.89
C GLY A 277 -17.24 -28.97 24.70
N PHE A 278 -16.29 -28.23 24.12
CA PHE A 278 -16.50 -27.51 22.86
C PHE A 278 -15.99 -28.36 21.70
N GLU A 279 -16.87 -28.66 20.74
CA GLU A 279 -16.49 -29.25 19.45
C GLU A 279 -16.32 -28.14 18.42
N LEU A 280 -15.07 -27.94 17.98
CA LEU A 280 -14.76 -27.06 16.86
C LEU A 280 -14.82 -27.89 15.58
N ASP A 281 -15.69 -27.48 14.65
CA ASP A 281 -15.70 -28.00 13.29
C ASP A 281 -14.42 -27.60 12.54
N ALA A 282 -14.23 -28.16 11.34
CA ALA A 282 -13.03 -27.90 10.54
C ALA A 282 -12.82 -26.40 10.28
N ARG A 283 -13.88 -25.66 9.94
CA ARG A 283 -13.80 -24.26 9.55
C ARG A 283 -13.39 -23.37 10.72
N HIS A 284 -14.07 -23.48 11.86
CA HIS A 284 -13.76 -22.72 13.06
C HIS A 284 -12.35 -23.05 13.56
N LEU A 285 -11.95 -24.32 13.51
CA LEU A 285 -10.61 -24.76 13.86
C LEU A 285 -9.54 -24.10 12.96
N PHE A 286 -9.71 -24.14 11.63
CA PHE A 286 -8.71 -23.60 10.71
C PHE A 286 -8.62 -22.07 10.71
N VAL A 287 -9.73 -21.36 10.95
CA VAL A 287 -9.70 -19.91 11.18
C VAL A 287 -8.78 -19.56 12.37
N VAL A 288 -8.93 -20.29 13.49
CA VAL A 288 -8.10 -20.06 14.69
C VAL A 288 -6.64 -20.46 14.44
N ILE A 289 -6.40 -21.61 13.82
CA ILE A 289 -5.03 -22.07 13.50
C ILE A 289 -4.32 -21.10 12.55
N ALA A 290 -5.01 -20.65 11.49
CA ALA A 290 -4.45 -19.70 10.53
C ALA A 290 -4.08 -18.38 11.22
N ALA A 291 -4.96 -17.85 12.07
CA ALA A 291 -4.67 -16.64 12.83
C ALA A 291 -3.46 -16.80 13.75
N LEU A 292 -3.33 -17.93 14.45
CA LEU A 292 -2.16 -18.24 15.28
C LEU A 292 -0.87 -18.36 14.46
N ALA A 293 -0.95 -18.92 13.25
CA ALA A 293 0.19 -19.07 12.36
C ALA A 293 0.59 -17.74 11.68
N ILE A 294 -0.36 -16.84 11.45
CA ILE A 294 -0.13 -15.48 10.93
C ILE A 294 0.40 -14.55 12.02
N LEU A 295 -0.02 -14.71 13.27
CA LEU A 295 0.30 -13.79 14.37
C LEU A 295 1.81 -13.43 14.50
N PRO A 296 2.77 -14.36 14.36
CA PRO A 296 4.19 -14.03 14.40
C PRO A 296 4.61 -13.05 13.29
N THR A 297 4.00 -13.12 12.11
CA THR A 297 4.34 -12.22 11.00
C THR A 297 3.86 -10.80 11.29
N VAL A 298 2.76 -10.65 12.01
CA VAL A 298 2.23 -9.34 12.43
C VAL A 298 3.14 -8.67 13.45
N TRP A 299 3.86 -9.43 14.27
CA TRP A 299 4.81 -8.88 15.25
C TRP A 299 6.12 -8.41 14.62
N LEU A 300 6.42 -8.79 13.38
CA LEU A 300 7.59 -8.32 12.67
C LEU A 300 7.46 -6.81 12.39
N ARG A 301 8.42 -6.03 12.91
CA ARG A 301 8.54 -4.58 12.64
C ARG A 301 9.54 -4.27 11.52
N ASP A 302 10.33 -5.26 11.10
CA ASP A 302 11.30 -5.05 10.03
C ASP A 302 10.58 -5.00 8.67
N LEU A 303 10.48 -3.77 8.16
CA LEU A 303 9.83 -3.43 6.91
C LEU A 303 10.51 -4.11 5.70
N SER A 304 11.80 -4.45 5.81
CA SER A 304 12.59 -5.04 4.73
C SER A 304 12.17 -6.50 4.47
N VAL A 305 12.00 -7.28 5.55
CA VAL A 305 11.57 -8.68 5.47
C VAL A 305 10.16 -8.77 4.88
N LEU A 306 9.28 -7.89 5.34
CA LEU A 306 7.89 -7.85 4.90
C LEU A 306 7.76 -7.49 3.41
N SER A 307 8.69 -6.67 2.91
CA SER A 307 8.75 -6.29 1.50
C SER A 307 9.18 -7.44 0.57
N TYR A 308 10.17 -8.26 0.97
CA TYR A 308 10.53 -9.47 0.21
C TYR A 308 9.39 -10.48 0.14
N ILE A 309 8.68 -10.65 1.26
CA ILE A 309 7.50 -11.51 1.37
C ILE A 309 6.39 -11.03 0.41
N SER A 310 6.25 -9.73 0.22
CA SER A 310 5.25 -9.12 -0.66
C SER A 310 5.38 -9.51 -2.14
N VAL A 311 6.59 -9.68 -2.68
CA VAL A 311 6.81 -10.13 -4.07
C VAL A 311 6.28 -11.54 -4.26
N GLY A 312 6.45 -12.38 -3.24
CA GLY A 312 5.90 -13.73 -3.21
C GLY A 312 4.40 -13.76 -3.42
N GLY A 313 3.65 -12.81 -2.84
CA GLY A 313 2.19 -12.70 -2.99
C GLY A 313 1.73 -12.46 -4.43
N VAL A 314 2.46 -11.65 -5.21
CA VAL A 314 2.15 -11.43 -6.65
C VAL A 314 2.39 -12.69 -7.46
N ILE A 315 3.53 -13.34 -7.24
CA ILE A 315 3.88 -14.60 -7.92
C ILE A 315 2.86 -15.69 -7.57
N ALA A 316 2.48 -15.80 -6.30
CA ALA A 316 1.44 -16.71 -5.82
C ALA A 316 0.09 -16.46 -6.51
N SER A 317 -0.31 -15.19 -6.62
CA SER A 317 -1.56 -14.82 -7.30
C SER A 317 -1.53 -15.22 -8.79
N ILE A 318 -0.43 -14.95 -9.50
CA ILE A 318 -0.25 -15.37 -10.89
C ILE A 318 -0.27 -16.90 -11.02
N LEU A 319 0.42 -17.61 -10.13
CA LEU A 319 0.46 -19.07 -10.12
C LEU A 319 -0.94 -19.67 -9.95
N VAL A 320 -1.76 -19.11 -9.05
CA VAL A 320 -3.15 -19.54 -8.84
C VAL A 320 -3.99 -19.36 -10.12
N VAL A 321 -3.82 -18.25 -10.86
CA VAL A 321 -4.44 -18.08 -12.19
C VAL A 321 -3.95 -19.15 -13.17
N LEU A 322 -2.63 -19.37 -13.27
CA LEU A 322 -2.08 -20.36 -14.18
C LEU A 322 -2.59 -21.76 -13.89
N CYS A 323 -2.78 -22.12 -12.62
CA CYS A 323 -3.38 -23.40 -12.24
C CYS A 323 -4.85 -23.52 -12.66
N LEU A 324 -5.64 -22.44 -12.57
CA LEU A 324 -7.01 -22.43 -13.10
C LEU A 324 -7.00 -22.62 -14.62
N TYR A 325 -6.11 -21.91 -15.33
CA TYR A 325 -5.94 -22.03 -16.77
C TYR A 325 -5.54 -23.44 -17.19
N TRP A 326 -4.62 -24.05 -16.45
CA TRP A 326 -4.23 -25.44 -16.67
C TRP A 326 -5.41 -26.41 -16.46
N ALA A 327 -6.09 -26.29 -15.31
CA ALA A 327 -7.22 -27.15 -14.98
C ALA A 327 -8.35 -27.05 -16.02
N GLY A 328 -8.64 -25.84 -16.50
CA GLY A 328 -9.60 -25.61 -17.57
C GLY A 328 -9.09 -26.15 -18.91
N LEU A 329 -8.04 -25.56 -19.45
CA LEU A 329 -7.63 -25.75 -20.85
C LEU A 329 -6.93 -27.08 -21.14
N VAL A 330 -6.23 -27.65 -20.16
CA VAL A 330 -5.44 -28.89 -20.33
C VAL A 330 -6.16 -30.08 -19.72
N ASP A 331 -6.65 -29.96 -18.49
CA ASP A 331 -7.38 -31.05 -17.82
C ASP A 331 -8.87 -31.10 -18.21
N HIS A 332 -9.32 -30.18 -19.08
CA HIS A 332 -10.68 -30.10 -19.64
C HIS A 332 -11.80 -30.06 -18.59
N VAL A 333 -11.54 -29.42 -17.45
CA VAL A 333 -12.53 -29.31 -16.37
C VAL A 333 -13.66 -28.36 -16.77
N GLY A 334 -14.84 -28.92 -17.07
CA GLY A 334 -16.13 -28.25 -16.83
C GLY A 334 -16.68 -27.29 -17.90
N PHE A 335 -16.34 -27.40 -19.18
CA PHE A 335 -16.89 -26.51 -20.24
C PHE A 335 -18.35 -26.80 -20.66
N GLU A 336 -19.27 -26.98 -19.72
CA GLU A 336 -20.67 -27.31 -20.03
C GLU A 336 -21.65 -26.15 -19.77
N SER A 337 -21.18 -25.04 -19.19
CA SER A 337 -22.05 -23.90 -18.85
C SER A 337 -22.28 -22.96 -20.02
N LYS A 338 -23.54 -22.76 -20.42
CA LYS A 338 -23.95 -21.66 -21.31
C LYS A 338 -23.99 -20.30 -20.59
N GLY A 339 -24.06 -20.33 -19.25
CA GLY A 339 -24.10 -19.16 -18.37
C GLY A 339 -25.36 -18.29 -18.55
N THR A 340 -25.66 -17.49 -17.53
CA THR A 340 -26.78 -16.52 -17.57
C THR A 340 -26.31 -15.22 -18.22
N VAL A 341 -27.10 -14.64 -19.13
CA VAL A 341 -26.74 -13.37 -19.81
C VAL A 341 -26.70 -12.22 -18.80
N LEU A 342 -27.73 -12.05 -17.98
CA LEU A 342 -27.81 -11.00 -16.97
C LEU A 342 -28.66 -11.50 -15.80
N ASN A 343 -28.17 -11.32 -14.57
CA ASN A 343 -28.89 -11.71 -13.36
C ASN A 343 -29.17 -10.49 -12.50
N LEU A 344 -30.28 -9.78 -12.78
CA LEU A 344 -30.63 -8.51 -12.12
C LEU A 344 -30.78 -8.60 -10.59
N PRO A 345 -31.42 -9.64 -10.01
CA PRO A 345 -31.56 -9.76 -8.55
C PRO A 345 -30.23 -9.77 -7.78
N THR A 346 -29.19 -10.36 -8.36
CA THR A 346 -27.88 -10.54 -7.72
C THR A 346 -26.79 -9.63 -8.28
N LEU A 347 -27.08 -8.88 -9.35
CA LEU A 347 -26.20 -7.87 -9.93
C LEU A 347 -25.63 -6.88 -8.89
N PRO A 348 -26.39 -6.40 -7.88
CA PRO A 348 -25.83 -5.57 -6.81
C PRO A 348 -24.66 -6.21 -6.05
N VAL A 349 -24.68 -7.53 -5.83
CA VAL A 349 -23.57 -8.25 -5.20
C VAL A 349 -22.35 -8.26 -6.13
N ALA A 350 -22.57 -8.50 -7.43
CA ALA A 350 -21.52 -8.44 -8.44
C ALA A 350 -20.87 -7.04 -8.53
N ILE A 351 -21.66 -5.97 -8.41
CA ILE A 351 -21.14 -4.59 -8.31
C ILE A 351 -20.14 -4.48 -7.16
N GLY A 352 -20.47 -5.01 -5.98
CA GLY A 352 -19.57 -5.02 -4.83
C GLY A 352 -18.29 -5.83 -5.09
N LEU A 353 -18.42 -7.05 -5.62
CA LEU A 353 -17.29 -7.94 -5.92
C LEU A 353 -16.31 -7.31 -6.94
N TYR A 354 -16.84 -6.72 -8.02
CA TYR A 354 -16.01 -6.02 -9.01
C TYR A 354 -15.44 -4.71 -8.47
N GLY A 355 -16.15 -4.03 -7.56
CA GLY A 355 -15.64 -2.86 -6.84
C GLY A 355 -14.37 -3.22 -6.05
N PHE A 356 -14.44 -4.30 -5.27
CA PHE A 356 -13.33 -4.78 -4.45
C PHE A 356 -12.07 -5.09 -5.28
N CYS A 357 -12.24 -5.60 -6.51
CA CYS A 357 -11.12 -5.92 -7.41
C CYS A 357 -10.18 -4.72 -7.66
N TYR A 358 -10.69 -3.50 -7.63
CA TYR A 358 -9.90 -2.30 -7.89
C TYR A 358 -9.62 -1.46 -6.64
N SER A 359 -9.73 -2.05 -5.45
CA SER A 359 -9.24 -1.44 -4.21
C SER A 359 -7.72 -1.29 -4.26
N GLY A 360 -7.21 -0.11 -3.89
CA GLY A 360 -5.77 0.17 -3.92
C GLY A 360 -5.38 1.64 -3.83
N HIS A 361 -6.34 2.56 -3.96
CA HIS A 361 -6.12 4.01 -3.95
C HIS A 361 -5.47 4.52 -2.66
N ALA A 362 -5.62 3.80 -1.55
CA ALA A 362 -4.92 4.07 -0.29
C ALA A 362 -3.39 4.15 -0.46
N VAL A 363 -2.83 3.34 -1.37
CA VAL A 363 -1.39 3.15 -1.55
C VAL A 363 -0.83 4.01 -2.68
N PHE A 364 -1.66 4.35 -3.67
CA PHE A 364 -1.21 5.04 -4.89
C PHE A 364 -0.43 6.35 -4.66
N PRO A 365 -0.80 7.23 -3.71
CA PRO A 365 0.01 8.40 -3.38
C PRO A 365 1.45 8.05 -2.94
N ASN A 366 1.62 6.97 -2.18
CA ASN A 366 2.94 6.54 -1.72
C ASN A 366 3.76 5.97 -2.88
N ILE A 367 3.15 5.19 -3.77
CA ILE A 367 3.79 4.77 -5.03
C ILE A 367 4.21 6.00 -5.82
N TYR A 368 3.30 6.98 -6.02
CA TYR A 368 3.62 8.21 -6.75
C TYR A 368 4.84 8.95 -6.18
N THR A 369 4.87 9.13 -4.86
CA THR A 369 5.95 9.86 -4.21
C THR A 369 7.27 9.10 -4.13
N SER A 370 7.23 7.75 -4.16
CA SER A 370 8.43 6.90 -4.17
C SER A 370 9.09 6.80 -5.54
N LEU A 371 8.39 7.12 -6.64
CA LEU A 371 8.95 7.06 -7.99
C LEU A 371 10.17 7.98 -8.15
N ALA A 372 11.23 7.43 -8.76
CA ALA A 372 12.40 8.20 -9.20
C ALA A 372 12.00 9.33 -10.16
N ASP A 373 11.16 8.98 -11.13
CA ASP A 373 10.63 9.89 -12.13
C ASP A 373 9.09 9.86 -12.08
N ARG A 374 8.53 10.82 -11.36
CA ARG A 374 7.08 10.96 -11.15
C ARG A 374 6.29 11.12 -12.45
N SER A 375 6.93 11.56 -13.55
CA SER A 375 6.27 11.68 -14.85
C SER A 375 5.78 10.33 -15.39
N GLN A 376 6.37 9.22 -14.95
CA GLN A 376 6.05 7.86 -15.36
C GLN A 376 4.82 7.28 -14.65
N PHE A 377 4.32 7.93 -13.60
CA PHE A 377 3.18 7.41 -12.82
C PHE A 377 1.93 7.03 -13.64
N PRO A 378 1.51 7.80 -14.67
CA PRO A 378 0.38 7.40 -15.51
C PRO A 378 0.64 6.09 -16.25
N ALA A 379 1.87 5.88 -16.74
CA ALA A 379 2.25 4.64 -17.42
C ALA A 379 2.31 3.47 -16.42
N VAL A 380 2.76 3.71 -15.19
CA VAL A 380 2.73 2.72 -14.10
C VAL A 380 1.29 2.33 -13.78
N LEU A 381 0.38 3.29 -13.59
CA LEU A 381 -1.04 3.01 -13.34
C LEU A 381 -1.67 2.28 -14.51
N LEU A 382 -1.47 2.75 -15.74
CA LEU A 382 -2.05 2.14 -16.94
C LEU A 382 -1.61 0.68 -17.09
N THR A 383 -0.32 0.41 -16.90
CA THR A 383 0.23 -0.96 -16.96
C THR A 383 -0.32 -1.82 -15.83
N SER A 384 -0.38 -1.30 -14.60
CA SER A 384 -0.88 -2.04 -13.43
C SER A 384 -2.35 -2.40 -13.59
N PHE A 385 -3.21 -1.42 -13.88
CA PHE A 385 -4.64 -1.65 -14.12
C PHE A 385 -4.89 -2.53 -15.34
N GLY A 386 -4.11 -2.37 -16.42
CA GLY A 386 -4.21 -3.21 -17.61
C GLY A 386 -3.92 -4.68 -17.31
N LEU A 387 -2.78 -4.97 -16.68
CA LEU A 387 -2.39 -6.34 -16.31
C LEU A 387 -3.39 -6.98 -15.33
N VAL A 388 -3.80 -6.24 -14.30
CA VAL A 388 -4.76 -6.72 -13.30
C VAL A 388 -6.13 -7.00 -13.93
N THR A 389 -6.62 -6.11 -14.80
CA THR A 389 -7.90 -6.29 -15.49
C THR A 389 -7.87 -7.50 -16.41
N LEU A 390 -6.75 -7.75 -17.10
CA LEU A 390 -6.58 -8.95 -17.91
C LEU A 390 -6.61 -10.23 -17.06
N LEU A 391 -5.95 -10.22 -15.89
CA LEU A 391 -5.99 -11.35 -14.96
C LEU A 391 -7.41 -11.58 -14.42
N TYR A 392 -8.08 -10.53 -13.94
CA TYR A 392 -9.44 -10.63 -13.41
C TYR A 392 -10.46 -11.04 -14.46
N GLY A 393 -10.45 -10.40 -15.63
CA GLY A 393 -11.36 -10.71 -16.72
C GLY A 393 -11.11 -12.11 -17.27
N GLY A 394 -9.84 -12.50 -17.43
CA GLY A 394 -9.45 -13.83 -17.86
C GLY A 394 -9.91 -14.94 -16.91
N THR A 395 -9.63 -14.77 -15.61
CA THR A 395 -10.11 -15.67 -14.56
C THR A 395 -11.64 -15.71 -14.49
N ALA A 396 -12.31 -14.56 -14.62
CA ALA A 396 -13.77 -14.48 -14.59
C ALA A 396 -14.40 -15.28 -15.73
N VAL A 397 -13.92 -15.05 -16.96
CA VAL A 397 -14.42 -15.74 -18.17
C VAL A 397 -14.14 -17.24 -18.06
N LEU A 398 -12.89 -17.63 -17.82
CA LEU A 398 -12.54 -19.04 -17.80
C LEU A 398 -13.21 -19.77 -16.65
N GLY A 399 -13.15 -19.24 -15.43
CA GLY A 399 -13.77 -19.85 -14.26
C GLY A 399 -15.29 -20.00 -14.41
N TYR A 400 -15.98 -19.00 -14.98
CA TYR A 400 -17.43 -19.11 -15.17
C TYR A 400 -17.80 -20.07 -16.32
N LEU A 401 -16.97 -20.19 -17.36
CA LEU A 401 -17.13 -21.24 -18.37
C LEU A 401 -16.97 -22.64 -17.77
N MET A 402 -16.04 -22.81 -16.82
CA MET A 402 -15.75 -24.09 -16.16
C MET A 402 -16.78 -24.48 -15.10
N PHE A 403 -17.32 -23.52 -14.34
CA PHE A 403 -18.14 -23.81 -13.16
C PHE A 403 -19.60 -23.37 -13.30
N GLY A 404 -19.89 -22.42 -14.19
CA GLY A 404 -21.24 -21.90 -14.40
C GLY A 404 -21.93 -21.48 -13.11
N ASP A 405 -23.19 -21.87 -12.97
CA ASP A 405 -23.99 -21.54 -11.78
C ASP A 405 -23.55 -22.29 -10.51
N SER A 406 -22.67 -23.29 -10.65
CA SER A 406 -22.01 -23.97 -9.54
C SER A 406 -20.77 -23.22 -9.02
N ALA A 407 -20.42 -22.06 -9.59
CA ALA A 407 -19.30 -21.26 -9.09
C ALA A 407 -19.53 -20.89 -7.61
N GLU A 408 -18.57 -21.26 -6.77
CA GLU A 408 -18.47 -20.88 -5.37
C GLU A 408 -17.80 -19.51 -5.24
N SER A 409 -17.93 -18.86 -4.08
CA SER A 409 -17.37 -17.53 -3.85
C SER A 409 -15.85 -17.44 -4.03
N GLN A 410 -15.17 -18.58 -3.99
CA GLN A 410 -13.76 -18.74 -4.31
C GLN A 410 -13.63 -19.89 -5.32
N PHE A 411 -13.09 -19.62 -6.51
CA PHE A 411 -12.99 -20.65 -7.54
C PHE A 411 -12.11 -21.84 -7.13
N THR A 412 -11.21 -21.66 -6.16
CA THR A 412 -10.37 -22.73 -5.61
C THR A 412 -11.20 -23.85 -4.96
N LEU A 413 -12.36 -23.52 -4.41
CA LEU A 413 -13.28 -24.48 -3.81
C LEU A 413 -14.00 -25.33 -4.87
N ASN A 414 -14.10 -24.84 -6.10
CA ASN A 414 -14.66 -25.59 -7.23
C ASN A 414 -13.65 -26.55 -7.89
N LEU A 415 -12.35 -26.38 -7.63
CA LEU A 415 -11.33 -27.15 -8.33
C LEU A 415 -11.34 -28.64 -7.92
N PRO A 416 -11.21 -29.59 -8.88
CA PRO A 416 -11.24 -31.01 -8.56
C PRO A 416 -10.05 -31.45 -7.69
N LYS A 417 -10.31 -32.08 -6.54
CA LYS A 417 -9.28 -32.46 -5.56
C LYS A 417 -8.22 -33.45 -6.07
N GLY A 418 -8.52 -34.18 -7.16
CA GLY A 418 -7.64 -35.19 -7.74
C GLY A 418 -6.46 -34.63 -8.56
N LEU A 419 -6.56 -33.39 -9.06
CA LEU A 419 -5.59 -32.82 -9.98
C LEU A 419 -4.42 -32.15 -9.25
N MET A 420 -3.22 -32.24 -9.84
CA MET A 420 -2.03 -31.57 -9.27
C MET A 420 -2.17 -30.05 -9.33
N ALA A 421 -2.68 -29.50 -10.44
CA ALA A 421 -2.92 -28.07 -10.59
C ALA A 421 -3.87 -27.54 -9.48
N SER A 422 -4.91 -28.29 -9.14
CA SER A 422 -5.84 -27.94 -8.07
C SER A 422 -5.18 -27.93 -6.70
N LYS A 423 -4.35 -28.94 -6.38
CA LYS A 423 -3.59 -28.97 -5.11
C LYS A 423 -2.64 -27.78 -5.00
N VAL A 424 -1.91 -27.47 -6.08
CA VAL A 424 -1.00 -26.32 -6.12
C VAL A 424 -1.78 -25.01 -5.96
N ALA A 425 -2.90 -24.84 -6.66
CA ALA A 425 -3.75 -23.65 -6.54
C ALA A 425 -4.22 -23.44 -5.09
N VAL A 426 -4.78 -24.47 -4.47
CA VAL A 426 -5.33 -24.38 -3.10
C VAL A 426 -4.24 -24.05 -2.09
N TRP A 427 -3.10 -24.77 -2.10
CA TRP A 427 -2.00 -24.48 -1.19
C TRP A 427 -1.35 -23.10 -1.44
N THR A 428 -1.28 -22.66 -2.69
CA THR A 428 -0.76 -21.33 -3.02
C THR A 428 -1.70 -20.22 -2.54
N THR A 429 -3.02 -20.44 -2.64
CA THR A 429 -4.04 -19.54 -2.09
C THR A 429 -3.92 -19.42 -0.58
N VAL A 430 -3.70 -20.54 0.13
CA VAL A 430 -3.42 -20.56 1.59
C VAL A 430 -2.12 -19.83 1.93
N VAL A 431 -1.10 -19.83 1.08
CA VAL A 431 0.14 -19.09 1.38
C VAL A 431 -0.04 -17.56 1.24
N ASN A 432 -0.96 -17.10 0.40
CA ASN A 432 -1.07 -15.69 0.03
C ASN A 432 -1.42 -14.77 1.23
N PRO A 433 -2.42 -15.06 2.07
CA PRO A 433 -2.69 -14.32 3.30
C PRO A 433 -1.51 -14.18 4.25
N PHE A 434 -0.66 -15.22 4.42
CA PHE A 434 0.53 -15.11 5.28
C PHE A 434 1.48 -14.01 4.82
N THR A 435 1.51 -13.72 3.51
CA THR A 435 2.35 -12.67 2.94
C THR A 435 1.72 -11.28 3.00
N LYS A 436 0.38 -11.18 2.90
CA LYS A 436 -0.33 -9.90 2.79
C LYS A 436 -0.93 -9.41 4.11
N PHE A 437 -1.26 -10.30 5.05
CA PHE A 437 -2.00 -9.94 6.26
C PHE A 437 -1.23 -8.94 7.13
N ALA A 438 0.04 -9.23 7.43
CA ALA A 438 0.86 -8.34 8.24
C ALA A 438 1.13 -6.98 7.55
N LEU A 439 1.30 -6.96 6.22
CA LEU A 439 1.41 -5.72 5.44
C LEU A 439 0.14 -4.88 5.55
N THR A 440 -1.01 -5.53 5.45
CA THR A 440 -2.33 -4.89 5.43
C THR A 440 -2.76 -4.39 6.80
N LEU A 441 -2.42 -5.13 7.86
CA LEU A 441 -2.74 -4.71 9.23
C LEU A 441 -1.79 -3.63 9.75
N SER A 442 -0.58 -3.53 9.21
CA SER A 442 0.46 -2.64 9.72
C SER A 442 0.08 -1.15 9.74
N PRO A 443 -0.55 -0.56 8.71
CA PRO A 443 -1.06 0.82 8.77
C PRO A 443 -2.08 1.06 9.88
N VAL A 444 -3.00 0.12 10.07
CA VAL A 444 -4.02 0.20 11.13
C VAL A 444 -3.35 0.14 12.49
N ALA A 445 -2.46 -0.84 12.70
CA ALA A 445 -1.73 -1.03 13.95
C ALA A 445 -0.87 0.19 14.29
N MET A 446 -0.05 0.68 13.35
CA MET A 446 0.80 1.85 13.57
C MET A 446 -0.03 3.07 13.94
N SER A 447 -1.15 3.33 13.26
CA SER A 447 -2.01 4.47 13.57
C SER A 447 -2.58 4.45 15.00
N LEU A 448 -2.86 3.26 15.55
CA LEU A 448 -3.32 3.08 16.92
C LEU A 448 -2.17 3.17 17.92
N GLU A 449 -0.98 2.69 17.54
CA GLU A 449 0.25 2.82 18.35
C GLU A 449 0.58 4.31 18.61
N GLU A 450 0.30 5.22 17.67
CA GLU A 450 0.50 6.67 17.83
C GLU A 450 -0.39 7.33 18.87
N LEU A 451 -1.55 6.74 19.14
CA LEU A 451 -2.49 7.26 20.13
C LEU A 451 -2.05 6.91 21.56
N LEU A 452 -1.03 6.05 21.72
CA LEU A 452 -0.48 5.72 23.03
C LEU A 452 0.33 6.90 23.60
N PRO A 453 0.23 7.16 24.92
CA PRO A 453 1.08 8.14 25.58
C PRO A 453 2.57 7.86 25.35
N SER A 454 3.36 8.92 25.16
CA SER A 454 4.82 8.86 24.86
C SER A 454 5.66 8.07 25.88
N LYS A 455 5.14 7.84 27.10
CA LYS A 455 5.77 6.99 28.12
C LYS A 455 5.72 5.50 27.77
N HIS A 456 4.76 5.07 26.95
CA HIS A 456 4.51 3.67 26.60
C HIS A 456 5.07 3.28 25.22
N THR A 457 5.38 4.25 24.36
CA THR A 457 5.93 4.01 23.01
C THR A 457 7.33 3.39 23.01
N LYS A 458 8.09 3.52 24.10
CA LYS A 458 9.41 2.89 24.27
C LYS A 458 9.35 1.39 24.61
N SER A 459 8.19 0.87 25.00
CA SER A 459 8.02 -0.55 25.32
C SER A 459 7.58 -1.34 24.10
N HIS A 460 8.24 -2.46 23.83
CA HIS A 460 7.86 -3.39 22.76
C HIS A 460 6.55 -4.14 23.04
N VAL A 461 6.06 -4.12 24.29
CA VAL A 461 4.88 -4.89 24.70
C VAL A 461 3.59 -4.29 24.13
N TYR A 462 3.41 -2.95 24.19
CA TYR A 462 2.16 -2.32 23.74
C TYR A 462 1.88 -2.51 22.25
N PRO A 463 2.85 -2.31 21.32
CA PRO A 463 2.66 -2.63 19.91
C PRO A 463 2.28 -4.09 19.66
N ILE A 464 2.92 -5.03 20.37
CA ILE A 464 2.59 -6.47 20.28
C ILE A 464 1.15 -6.72 20.75
N LEU A 465 0.73 -6.10 21.86
CA LEU A 465 -0.64 -6.24 22.37
C LEU A 465 -1.67 -5.65 21.41
N ILE A 466 -1.45 -4.45 20.86
CA ILE A 466 -2.36 -3.82 19.88
C ILE A 466 -2.49 -4.71 18.65
N ARG A 467 -1.37 -5.16 18.08
CA ARG A 467 -1.36 -6.03 16.90
C ARG A 467 -2.05 -7.36 17.15
N THR A 468 -1.84 -7.95 18.33
CA THR A 468 -2.50 -9.19 18.73
C THR A 468 -4.00 -8.99 18.92
N ALA A 469 -4.41 -7.89 19.56
CA ALA A 469 -5.83 -7.55 19.75
C ALA A 469 -6.54 -7.31 18.41
N LEU A 470 -5.90 -6.62 17.47
CA LEU A 470 -6.41 -6.43 16.11
C LEU A 470 -6.55 -7.76 15.35
N THR A 471 -5.55 -8.63 15.41
CA THR A 471 -5.66 -9.96 14.79
C THR A 471 -6.79 -10.78 15.42
N ILE A 472 -6.92 -10.77 16.74
CA ILE A 472 -8.04 -11.45 17.43
C ILE A 472 -9.39 -10.86 17.01
N SER A 473 -9.51 -9.53 16.90
CA SER A 473 -10.76 -8.92 16.45
C SER A 473 -11.11 -9.30 15.01
N THR A 474 -10.13 -9.46 14.11
CA THR A 474 -10.40 -9.98 12.76
C THR A 474 -10.92 -11.41 12.78
N VAL A 475 -10.42 -12.26 13.69
CA VAL A 475 -10.93 -13.62 13.88
C VAL A 475 -12.37 -13.61 14.37
N VAL A 476 -12.69 -12.76 15.36
CA VAL A 476 -14.06 -12.64 15.88
C VAL A 476 -15.02 -12.24 14.76
N VAL A 477 -14.66 -11.25 13.95
CA VAL A 477 -15.51 -10.82 12.81
C VAL A 477 -15.61 -11.91 11.75
N GLY A 478 -14.51 -12.58 11.41
CA GLY A 478 -14.48 -13.65 10.42
C GLY A 478 -15.29 -14.90 10.82
N LEU A 479 -15.32 -15.23 12.12
CA LEU A 479 -16.18 -16.28 12.67
C LEU A 479 -17.65 -15.84 12.75
N ALA A 480 -17.90 -14.57 13.07
CA ALA A 480 -19.25 -14.03 13.16
C ALA A 480 -19.93 -13.98 11.78
N VAL A 481 -19.24 -13.50 10.74
CA VAL A 481 -19.78 -13.32 9.38
C VAL A 481 -18.97 -14.12 8.36
N PRO A 482 -19.09 -15.46 8.33
CA PRO A 482 -18.20 -16.30 7.55
C PRO A 482 -18.72 -16.47 6.11
N PHE A 483 -18.95 -15.36 5.40
CA PHE A 483 -19.48 -15.35 4.03
C PHE A 483 -18.56 -14.58 3.10
N PHE A 484 -17.46 -15.19 2.64
CA PHE A 484 -16.43 -14.57 1.81
C PHE A 484 -17.00 -13.67 0.70
N GLY A 485 -17.83 -14.23 -0.19
CA GLY A 485 -18.39 -13.46 -1.31
C GLY A 485 -19.26 -12.27 -0.89
N LEU A 486 -20.01 -12.38 0.22
CA LEU A 486 -20.88 -11.30 0.68
C LEU A 486 -20.12 -10.22 1.46
N VAL A 487 -19.13 -10.62 2.28
CA VAL A 487 -18.25 -9.69 2.99
C VAL A 487 -17.42 -8.90 1.99
N MET A 488 -16.82 -9.57 1.00
CA MET A 488 -16.12 -8.89 -0.10
C MET A 488 -17.03 -7.93 -0.86
N ALA A 489 -18.26 -8.34 -1.18
CA ALA A 489 -19.21 -7.47 -1.87
C ALA A 489 -19.59 -6.23 -1.02
N LEU A 490 -19.71 -6.38 0.31
CA LEU A 490 -19.95 -5.28 1.23
C LEU A 490 -18.75 -4.32 1.27
N ILE A 491 -17.53 -4.85 1.38
CA ILE A 491 -16.29 -4.04 1.39
C ILE A 491 -16.18 -3.26 0.08
N GLY A 492 -16.32 -3.94 -1.06
CA GLY A 492 -16.17 -3.33 -2.38
C GLY A 492 -17.26 -2.33 -2.72
N SER A 493 -18.51 -2.57 -2.29
CA SER A 493 -19.60 -1.61 -2.50
C SER A 493 -19.52 -0.42 -1.55
N LEU A 494 -19.18 -0.59 -0.27
CA LEU A 494 -19.15 0.51 0.68
C LEU A 494 -17.80 1.22 0.70
N LEU A 495 -16.76 0.52 1.14
CA LEU A 495 -15.48 1.10 1.48
C LEU A 495 -14.70 1.46 0.22
N THR A 496 -14.65 0.55 -0.75
CA THR A 496 -13.92 0.82 -2.00
C THR A 496 -14.63 1.88 -2.83
N MET A 497 -15.97 1.95 -2.90
CA MET A 497 -16.62 3.07 -3.61
C MET A 497 -16.29 4.44 -3.00
N LEU A 498 -16.21 4.52 -1.67
CA LEU A 498 -15.78 5.74 -0.98
C LEU A 498 -14.33 6.09 -1.33
N VAL A 499 -13.40 5.15 -1.14
CA VAL A 499 -11.95 5.37 -1.28
C VAL A 499 -11.51 5.53 -2.74
N THR A 500 -12.09 4.76 -3.65
CA THR A 500 -11.64 4.67 -5.04
C THR A 500 -12.41 5.60 -5.97
N LEU A 501 -13.71 5.82 -5.75
CA LEU A 501 -14.53 6.63 -6.68
C LEU A 501 -14.89 8.00 -6.11
N ILE A 502 -15.48 8.04 -4.92
CA ILE A 502 -16.10 9.27 -4.39
C ILE A 502 -15.04 10.25 -3.87
N LEU A 503 -14.20 9.81 -2.94
CA LEU A 503 -13.25 10.69 -2.24
C LEU A 503 -12.20 11.33 -3.16
N PRO A 504 -11.60 10.65 -4.16
CA PRO A 504 -10.65 11.29 -5.07
C PRO A 504 -11.30 12.43 -5.86
N CYS A 505 -12.51 12.21 -6.40
CA CYS A 505 -13.25 13.21 -7.15
C CYS A 505 -13.62 14.42 -6.27
N VAL A 506 -14.13 14.16 -5.07
CA VAL A 506 -14.52 15.20 -4.12
C VAL A 506 -13.32 16.05 -3.70
N CYS A 507 -12.18 15.42 -3.38
CA CYS A 507 -10.96 16.14 -3.02
C CYS A 507 -10.40 16.94 -4.21
N PHE A 508 -10.35 16.34 -5.40
CA PHE A 508 -9.87 17.00 -6.63
C PHE A 508 -10.67 18.26 -6.95
N LEU A 509 -12.00 18.19 -6.94
CA LEU A 509 -12.87 19.33 -7.20
C LEU A 509 -12.73 20.43 -6.14
N ARG A 510 -12.43 20.05 -4.89
CA ARG A 510 -12.25 20.99 -3.79
C ARG A 510 -10.90 21.71 -3.86
N ILE A 511 -9.82 20.97 -4.08
CA ILE A 511 -8.45 21.49 -4.10
C ILE A 511 -8.19 22.32 -5.36
N LEU A 512 -8.60 21.83 -6.54
CA LEU A 512 -8.36 22.50 -7.82
C LEU A 512 -9.53 23.42 -8.24
N LYS A 513 -10.35 23.86 -7.28
CA LYS A 513 -11.50 24.73 -7.55
C LYS A 513 -11.08 25.95 -8.37
N GLY A 514 -11.77 26.17 -9.50
CA GLY A 514 -11.49 27.28 -10.43
C GLY A 514 -10.38 27.02 -11.46
N LYS A 515 -9.62 25.92 -11.33
CA LYS A 515 -8.61 25.47 -12.32
C LYS A 515 -9.08 24.26 -13.14
N THR A 516 -10.20 23.64 -12.76
CA THR A 516 -10.78 22.47 -13.43
C THR A 516 -11.62 22.84 -14.65
N SER A 517 -11.50 22.08 -15.73
CA SER A 517 -12.37 22.25 -16.90
C SER A 517 -13.80 21.74 -16.64
N HIS A 518 -14.79 22.27 -17.36
CA HIS A 518 -16.17 21.79 -17.25
C HIS A 518 -16.29 20.27 -17.53
N LEU A 519 -15.47 19.74 -18.45
CA LEU A 519 -15.43 18.31 -18.72
C LEU A 519 -14.96 17.50 -17.50
N GLN A 520 -13.88 17.93 -16.84
CA GLN A 520 -13.38 17.26 -15.62
C GLN A 520 -14.43 17.30 -14.50
N VAL A 521 -15.13 18.42 -14.35
CA VAL A 521 -16.23 18.56 -13.38
C VAL A 521 -17.34 17.57 -13.68
N THR A 522 -17.81 17.51 -14.93
CA THR A 522 -18.87 16.58 -15.36
C THR A 522 -18.47 15.12 -15.14
N ILE A 523 -17.22 14.74 -15.48
CA ILE A 523 -16.72 13.38 -15.25
C ILE A 523 -16.67 13.06 -13.75
N CYS A 524 -16.17 13.98 -12.91
CA CYS A 524 -16.14 13.77 -11.46
C CYS A 524 -17.54 13.61 -10.87
N VAL A 525 -18.50 14.44 -11.28
CA VAL A 525 -19.90 14.34 -10.83
C VAL A 525 -20.52 13.01 -11.28
N PHE A 526 -20.24 12.57 -12.51
CA PHE A 526 -20.67 11.26 -12.99
C PHE A 526 -20.09 10.12 -12.13
N ILE A 527 -18.78 10.14 -11.86
CA ILE A 527 -18.11 9.12 -11.04
C ILE A 527 -18.67 9.09 -9.61
N ILE A 528 -18.88 10.26 -8.99
CA ILE A 528 -19.49 10.37 -7.65
C ILE A 528 -20.90 9.77 -7.66
N THR A 529 -21.69 10.04 -8.71
CA THR A 529 -23.05 9.51 -8.85
C THR A 529 -23.05 7.99 -8.98
N VAL A 530 -22.20 7.45 -9.86
CA VAL A 530 -22.01 6.00 -10.03
C VAL A 530 -21.56 5.36 -8.72
N GLY A 531 -20.50 5.89 -8.09
CA GLY A 531 -19.99 5.37 -6.82
C GLY A 531 -21.02 5.39 -5.70
N THR A 532 -21.81 6.46 -5.59
CA THR A 532 -22.88 6.58 -4.59
C THR A 532 -24.00 5.57 -4.84
N ALA A 533 -24.46 5.45 -6.10
CA ALA A 533 -25.48 4.47 -6.47
C ALA A 533 -25.00 3.03 -6.20
N SER A 534 -23.77 2.70 -6.60
CA SER A 534 -23.14 1.41 -6.36
C SER A 534 -22.98 1.11 -4.87
N ALA A 535 -22.62 2.11 -4.06
CA ALA A 535 -22.52 1.95 -2.61
C ALA A 535 -23.88 1.67 -1.97
N LEU A 536 -24.89 2.47 -2.27
CA LEU A 536 -26.22 2.29 -1.68
C LEU A 536 -26.84 0.94 -2.07
N ILE A 537 -26.85 0.63 -3.37
CA ILE A 537 -27.49 -0.59 -3.91
C ILE A 537 -26.70 -1.84 -3.52
N GLY A 538 -25.38 -1.81 -3.68
CA GLY A 538 -24.50 -2.95 -3.38
C GLY A 538 -24.46 -3.27 -1.89
N SER A 539 -24.31 -2.26 -1.04
CA SER A 539 -24.24 -2.47 0.41
C SER A 539 -25.57 -2.93 0.98
N TYR A 540 -26.69 -2.37 0.52
CA TYR A 540 -28.02 -2.86 0.90
C TYR A 540 -28.20 -4.35 0.56
N SER A 541 -27.85 -4.74 -0.67
CA SER A 541 -27.98 -6.13 -1.12
C SER A 541 -27.07 -7.09 -0.36
N ALA A 542 -25.79 -6.74 -0.20
CA ALA A 542 -24.83 -7.56 0.53
C ALA A 542 -25.25 -7.72 1.99
N LEU A 543 -25.62 -6.62 2.67
CA LEU A 543 -26.05 -6.66 4.06
C LEU A 543 -27.35 -7.44 4.24
N SER A 544 -28.34 -7.24 3.37
CA SER A 544 -29.60 -7.99 3.39
C SER A 544 -29.35 -9.49 3.24
N LYS A 545 -28.48 -9.91 2.31
CA LYS A 545 -28.12 -11.33 2.14
C LYS A 545 -27.34 -11.87 3.32
N ILE A 546 -26.43 -11.10 3.93
CA ILE A 546 -25.72 -11.51 5.15
C ILE A 546 -26.73 -11.79 6.27
N ILE A 547 -27.65 -10.86 6.52
CA ILE A 547 -28.67 -11.01 7.57
C ILE A 547 -29.55 -12.22 7.28
N GLN A 548 -30.00 -12.41 6.04
CA GLN A 548 -30.80 -13.58 5.65
C GLN A 548 -30.06 -14.91 5.82
N SER A 549 -28.75 -14.94 5.57
CA SER A 549 -27.94 -16.16 5.75
C SER A 549 -27.62 -16.47 7.21
N MET A 550 -27.89 -15.55 8.14
CA MET A 550 -27.70 -15.75 9.58
C MET A 550 -28.96 -16.17 10.34
N ILE A 551 -30.13 -15.98 9.74
CA ILE A 551 -31.43 -16.37 10.28
C ILE A 551 -31.74 -17.78 9.77
#